data_AF-A0A349UQ93-F1
#
_entry.id   AF-A0A349UQ93-F1
#
_cell.length_a   1.000
_cell.length_b   1.000
_cell.length_c   1.000
_cell.angle_alpha   90.00
_cell.angle_beta   90.00
_cell.angle_gamma   90.00
#
_symmetry.space_group_name_H-M   'P 1'
#
loop_
_entity.id
_entity.type
_entity.pdbx_description
1 polymer ?
#
loop_
_entity_poly.entity_id
_entity_poly.type
_entity_poly.pdbx_seq_one_letter_code
_entity_poly.pdbx_strand_id
1 'polypeptide(L)'
;MEGPLQKERKIMSGNTSRLVLTVLTAALLTWSGSQAVAANLWWDGDANGVPGGSGTWDLTSAVWLDAYPTGNQVVWTNGNAAYFYTTAGTVTIANGTTISATGVTFHLVPGFVINAAGTGVLTFSTGNLSVYQNATINAPITSITSGGGNLNKSQAGTLTLTGSNTYTGATSIAAGAISVSSVGNYGTSLASNLGSPGTETQG
;
A
#
# COMPACT_ATOMS: atom_id res chain seq x y z
N MET A 1 32.84 -60.65 -65.04
CA MET A 1 31.48 -60.24 -64.63
C MET A 1 31.64 -59.37 -63.40
N GLU A 2 31.65 -58.05 -63.55
CA GLU A 2 31.64 -57.07 -62.46
C GLU A 2 31.08 -55.77 -63.06
N GLY A 3 30.12 -55.10 -62.41
CA GLY A 3 29.60 -53.78 -62.79
C GLY A 3 29.51 -52.87 -61.55
N PRO A 4 28.86 -51.69 -61.57
CA PRO A 4 28.66 -50.72 -62.64
C PRO A 4 29.49 -49.42 -62.40
N LEU A 5 29.62 -48.55 -63.41
CA LEU A 5 30.12 -47.18 -63.22
C LEU A 5 28.98 -46.29 -62.69
N GLN A 6 29.15 -45.68 -61.51
CA GLN A 6 28.40 -44.49 -61.12
C GLN A 6 29.41 -43.41 -60.71
N LYS A 7 29.39 -42.32 -61.47
CA LYS A 7 30.34 -41.20 -61.41
C LYS A 7 29.98 -40.28 -60.24
N GLU A 8 30.91 -40.12 -59.33
CA GLU A 8 30.83 -39.28 -58.14
C GLU A 8 30.54 -37.80 -58.46
N ARG A 9 29.70 -37.15 -57.64
CA ARG A 9 29.77 -35.70 -57.40
C ARG A 9 29.94 -35.42 -55.91
N LYS A 10 31.23 -35.26 -55.58
CA LYS A 10 31.87 -34.66 -54.41
C LYS A 10 31.16 -33.41 -53.86
N ILE A 11 30.89 -33.39 -52.55
CA ILE A 11 31.13 -32.26 -51.60
C ILE A 11 31.33 -32.91 -50.20
N MET A 12 32.57 -33.07 -49.73
CA MET A 12 33.24 -32.29 -48.65
C MET A 12 32.36 -32.03 -47.40
N SER A 13 32.75 -32.28 -46.16
CA SER A 13 33.97 -32.85 -45.55
C SER A 13 33.72 -32.98 -44.04
N GLY A 14 34.15 -34.08 -43.43
CA GLY A 14 34.80 -34.09 -42.11
C GLY A 14 33.91 -34.02 -40.86
N ASN A 15 33.61 -35.19 -40.29
CA ASN A 15 33.23 -35.40 -38.89
C ASN A 15 34.48 -35.73 -38.06
N THR A 16 34.75 -34.98 -36.98
CA THR A 16 35.38 -35.55 -35.77
C THR A 16 34.93 -34.77 -34.53
N SER A 17 33.99 -35.37 -33.80
CA SER A 17 33.59 -35.00 -32.44
C SER A 17 34.75 -35.10 -31.43
N ARG A 18 34.81 -34.16 -30.47
CA ARG A 18 34.89 -34.37 -29.00
C ARG A 18 35.28 -33.07 -28.27
N LEU A 19 34.34 -32.52 -27.50
CA LEU A 19 34.53 -31.93 -26.15
C LEU A 19 33.13 -31.57 -25.61
N VAL A 20 32.71 -32.24 -24.54
CA VAL A 20 31.56 -31.81 -23.73
C VAL A 20 32.03 -30.59 -22.94
N LEU A 21 31.39 -29.44 -23.14
CA LEU A 21 31.63 -28.23 -22.36
C LEU A 21 30.29 -27.74 -21.80
N THR A 22 30.10 -27.94 -20.50
CA THR A 22 28.98 -27.39 -19.74
C THR A 22 29.08 -25.88 -19.78
N VAL A 23 28.19 -25.20 -20.51
CA VAL A 23 28.05 -23.74 -20.41
C VAL A 23 27.04 -23.45 -19.31
N LEU A 24 27.53 -23.15 -18.10
CA LEU A 24 26.78 -22.32 -17.16
C LEU A 24 26.69 -20.93 -17.78
N THR A 25 25.57 -20.61 -18.44
CA THR A 25 25.25 -19.20 -18.69
C THR A 25 24.82 -18.58 -17.37
N ALA A 26 25.75 -17.89 -16.72
CA ALA A 26 25.42 -16.90 -15.71
C ALA A 26 24.67 -15.76 -16.43
N ALA A 27 23.33 -15.78 -16.39
CA ALA A 27 22.55 -14.61 -16.68
C ALA A 27 22.75 -13.64 -15.50
N LEU A 28 23.68 -12.71 -15.65
CA LEU A 28 23.78 -11.55 -14.76
C LEU A 28 22.57 -10.67 -15.07
N LEU A 29 21.43 -10.92 -14.41
CA LEU A 29 20.36 -9.94 -14.35
C LEU A 29 20.94 -8.75 -13.58
N THR A 30 21.31 -7.70 -14.31
CA THR A 30 21.47 -6.39 -13.70
C THR A 30 20.08 -5.98 -13.22
N TRP A 31 19.78 -6.29 -11.96
CA TRP A 31 18.67 -5.73 -11.24
C TRP A 31 18.97 -4.23 -11.11
N SER A 32 18.54 -3.44 -12.10
CA SER A 32 18.27 -2.03 -11.89
C SER A 32 17.05 -2.00 -10.98
N GLY A 33 17.30 -2.17 -9.67
CA GLY A 33 16.37 -1.81 -8.62
C GLY A 33 16.08 -0.33 -8.75
N SER A 34 15.23 0.02 -9.72
CA SER A 34 14.45 1.23 -9.68
C SER A 34 13.68 1.07 -8.38
N GLN A 35 13.94 1.92 -7.38
CA GLN A 35 13.04 2.01 -6.24
C GLN A 35 11.66 2.25 -6.86
N ALA A 36 10.80 1.22 -6.87
CA ALA A 36 9.48 1.36 -7.43
C ALA A 36 8.81 2.47 -6.61
N VAL A 37 8.46 3.57 -7.26
CA VAL A 37 7.63 4.59 -6.63
C VAL A 37 6.35 3.89 -6.19
N ALA A 38 5.91 4.14 -4.95
CA ALA A 38 4.68 3.55 -4.42
C ALA A 38 3.54 3.73 -5.44
N ALA A 39 2.91 2.63 -5.85
CA ALA A 39 1.76 2.72 -6.72
C ALA A 39 0.55 3.25 -5.92
N ASN A 40 -0.31 4.01 -6.58
CA ASN A 40 -1.62 4.35 -6.05
C ASN A 40 -2.56 3.19 -6.34
N LEU A 41 -3.21 2.66 -5.31
CA LEU A 41 -4.22 1.61 -5.44
C LEU A 41 -5.54 2.10 -4.84
N TRP A 42 -6.64 1.80 -5.51
CA TRP A 42 -7.98 2.21 -5.10
C TRP A 42 -8.76 1.04 -4.53
N TRP A 43 -9.31 1.21 -3.34
CA TRP A 43 -10.06 0.17 -2.65
C TRP A 43 -11.31 -0.25 -3.43
N ASP A 44 -11.48 -1.54 -3.69
CA ASP A 44 -12.65 -2.19 -4.32
C ASP A 44 -13.05 -3.40 -3.45
N GLY A 45 -13.59 -3.10 -2.26
CA GLY A 45 -13.77 -4.07 -1.19
C GLY A 45 -14.76 -5.18 -1.48
N ASP A 46 -15.72 -4.92 -2.38
CA ASP A 46 -16.69 -5.90 -2.86
C ASP A 46 -16.30 -6.52 -4.21
N ALA A 47 -15.11 -6.20 -4.72
CA ALA A 47 -14.54 -6.71 -5.97
C ALA A 47 -15.49 -6.56 -7.17
N ASN A 48 -16.21 -5.44 -7.24
CA ASN A 48 -17.20 -5.19 -8.31
C ASN A 48 -16.63 -4.37 -9.48
N GLY A 49 -15.34 -3.97 -9.41
CA GLY A 49 -14.67 -3.15 -10.41
C GLY A 49 -14.89 -1.64 -10.25
N VAL A 50 -15.57 -1.22 -9.19
CA VAL A 50 -15.86 0.18 -8.85
C VAL A 50 -15.27 0.48 -7.46
N PRO A 51 -14.39 1.50 -7.33
CA PRO A 51 -13.72 1.75 -6.07
C PRO A 51 -14.64 2.11 -4.90
N GLY A 52 -14.84 1.22 -3.95
CA GLY A 52 -15.56 1.49 -2.71
C GLY A 52 -15.97 0.22 -1.98
N GLY A 53 -17.04 0.34 -1.20
CA GLY A 53 -17.67 -0.80 -0.54
C GLY A 53 -16.96 -1.28 0.72
N SER A 54 -17.48 -2.37 1.28
CA SER A 54 -16.93 -3.04 2.46
C SER A 54 -16.24 -4.33 2.06
N GLY A 55 -15.19 -4.71 2.79
CA GLY A 55 -14.39 -5.88 2.47
C GLY A 55 -13.19 -6.08 3.38
N THR A 56 -12.40 -7.11 3.09
CA THR A 56 -11.20 -7.46 3.85
C THR A 56 -9.94 -6.94 3.17
N TRP A 57 -9.13 -6.17 3.88
CA TRP A 57 -7.80 -5.78 3.45
C TRP A 57 -6.78 -6.82 3.92
N ASP A 58 -6.34 -7.65 2.98
CA ASP A 58 -5.31 -8.67 3.19
C ASP A 58 -4.25 -8.61 2.08
N LEU A 59 -3.35 -9.61 2.04
CA LEU A 59 -2.24 -9.70 1.09
C LEU A 59 -2.45 -10.78 0.01
N THR A 60 -3.69 -11.23 -0.17
CA THR A 60 -4.04 -12.38 -1.03
C THR A 60 -5.21 -12.12 -1.96
N SER A 61 -6.15 -11.27 -1.55
CA SER A 61 -7.40 -10.97 -2.25
C SER A 61 -7.20 -9.83 -3.23
N ALA A 62 -7.71 -9.99 -4.45
CA ALA A 62 -7.66 -8.97 -5.49
C ALA A 62 -8.81 -7.95 -5.34
N VAL A 63 -8.76 -7.15 -4.29
CA VAL A 63 -9.80 -6.16 -3.89
C VAL A 63 -9.30 -4.71 -3.97
N TRP A 64 -8.32 -4.48 -4.83
CA TRP A 64 -7.77 -3.16 -5.13
C TRP A 64 -7.74 -2.96 -6.64
N LEU A 65 -7.91 -1.74 -7.11
CA LEU A 65 -7.76 -1.37 -8.51
C LEU A 65 -6.41 -0.66 -8.72
N ASP A 66 -5.73 -0.98 -9.82
CA ASP A 66 -4.46 -0.35 -10.24
C ASP A 66 -4.64 0.99 -10.97
N ALA A 67 -5.89 1.37 -11.26
CA ALA A 67 -6.25 2.62 -11.90
C ALA A 67 -7.66 3.09 -11.46
N TYR A 68 -7.94 4.37 -11.64
CA TYR A 68 -9.22 5.02 -11.37
C TYR A 68 -9.70 5.79 -12.61
N PRO A 69 -11.01 5.79 -12.97
CA PRO A 69 -12.13 5.21 -12.22
C PRO A 69 -12.30 3.69 -12.41
N THR A 70 -11.64 3.11 -13.41
CA THR A 70 -11.66 1.68 -13.71
C THR A 70 -10.23 1.19 -13.90
N GLY A 71 -9.91 0.02 -13.37
CA GLY A 71 -8.59 -0.62 -13.48
C GLY A 71 -8.70 -2.13 -13.39
N ASN A 72 -7.57 -2.82 -13.37
CA ASN A 72 -7.53 -4.24 -13.07
C ASN A 72 -7.60 -4.45 -11.56
N GLN A 73 -8.31 -5.50 -11.15
CA GLN A 73 -8.23 -5.97 -9.77
C GLN A 73 -6.86 -6.57 -9.49
N VAL A 74 -6.22 -6.09 -8.44
CA VAL A 74 -4.88 -6.47 -7.99
C VAL A 74 -4.89 -6.74 -6.50
N VAL A 75 -3.95 -7.57 -6.06
CA VAL A 75 -3.71 -7.83 -4.65
C VAL A 75 -2.92 -6.67 -4.04
N TRP A 76 -3.23 -6.30 -2.80
CA TRP A 76 -2.44 -5.30 -2.09
C TRP A 76 -0.99 -5.76 -1.95
N THR A 77 -0.06 -4.87 -2.32
CA THR A 77 1.36 -5.03 -2.04
C THR A 77 1.79 -3.95 -1.05
N ASN A 78 2.39 -4.37 0.05
CA ASN A 78 2.89 -3.47 1.08
C ASN A 78 3.89 -2.45 0.51
N GLY A 79 3.76 -1.20 0.94
CA GLY A 79 4.51 -0.06 0.40
C GLY A 79 3.75 0.77 -0.62
N ASN A 80 2.59 0.32 -1.11
CA ASN A 80 1.73 1.13 -1.98
C ASN A 80 0.93 2.18 -1.20
N ALA A 81 0.34 3.14 -1.92
CA ALA A 81 -0.58 4.13 -1.36
C ALA A 81 -2.03 3.67 -1.54
N ALA A 82 -2.83 3.78 -0.48
CA ALA A 82 -4.23 3.34 -0.46
C ALA A 82 -5.19 4.52 -0.65
N TYR A 83 -6.13 4.39 -1.58
CA TYR A 83 -7.15 5.39 -1.88
C TYR A 83 -8.55 4.83 -1.63
N PHE A 84 -9.28 5.48 -0.73
CA PHE A 84 -10.69 5.23 -0.42
C PHE A 84 -11.52 6.36 -1.01
N TYR A 85 -12.34 6.05 -2.02
CA TYR A 85 -12.82 7.05 -2.96
C TYR A 85 -14.35 7.18 -2.99
N THR A 86 -15.10 6.25 -3.61
CA THR A 86 -16.48 6.54 -4.05
C THR A 86 -17.58 6.09 -3.09
N THR A 87 -17.72 4.81 -2.79
CA THR A 87 -18.78 4.29 -1.90
C THR A 87 -18.14 3.92 -0.57
N ALA A 88 -18.55 4.59 0.51
CA ALA A 88 -18.01 4.32 1.84
C ALA A 88 -18.36 2.91 2.32
N GLY A 89 -17.51 2.36 3.19
CA GLY A 89 -17.73 1.05 3.77
C GLY A 89 -16.73 0.74 4.88
N THR A 90 -16.90 -0.46 5.44
CA THR A 90 -15.97 -1.00 6.43
C THR A 90 -14.86 -1.79 5.74
N VAL A 91 -13.63 -1.33 5.92
CA VAL A 91 -12.40 -1.98 5.46
C VAL A 91 -11.81 -2.72 6.65
N THR A 92 -11.77 -4.05 6.61
CA THR A 92 -11.27 -4.83 7.75
C THR A 92 -9.90 -5.41 7.43
N ILE A 93 -8.85 -4.97 8.12
CA ILE A 93 -7.54 -5.62 8.04
C ILE A 93 -7.67 -7.04 8.60
N ALA A 94 -7.24 -8.03 7.81
CA ALA A 94 -7.36 -9.44 8.18
C ALA A 94 -6.60 -9.78 9.48
N ASN A 95 -7.06 -10.82 10.18
CA ASN A 95 -6.44 -11.28 11.42
C ASN A 95 -4.98 -11.70 11.20
N GLY A 96 -4.09 -11.29 12.11
CA GLY A 96 -2.66 -11.56 12.02
C GLY A 96 -1.94 -10.86 10.85
N THR A 97 -2.62 -9.97 10.12
CA THR A 97 -2.05 -9.29 8.96
C THR A 97 -1.48 -7.93 9.35
N THR A 98 -0.25 -7.66 8.90
CA THR A 98 0.33 -6.31 8.92
C THR A 98 0.23 -5.70 7.54
N ILE A 99 -0.59 -4.66 7.43
CA ILE A 99 -0.66 -3.82 6.24
C ILE A 99 0.31 -2.66 6.40
N SER A 100 1.20 -2.47 5.43
CA SER A 100 2.09 -1.31 5.34
C SER A 100 1.71 -0.47 4.13
N ALA A 101 1.26 0.76 4.37
CA ALA A 101 0.94 1.72 3.34
C ALA A 101 1.95 2.85 3.30
N THR A 102 2.32 3.33 2.11
CA THR A 102 3.10 4.57 2.03
C THR A 102 2.28 5.75 2.54
N GLY A 103 1.00 5.80 2.18
CA GLY A 103 0.02 6.74 2.70
C GLY A 103 -1.41 6.24 2.46
N VAL A 104 -2.37 6.89 3.12
CA VAL A 104 -3.80 6.60 2.97
C VAL A 104 -4.54 7.90 2.62
N THR A 105 -5.46 7.83 1.65
CA THR A 105 -6.30 8.95 1.22
C THR A 105 -7.79 8.61 1.32
N PHE A 106 -8.58 9.48 1.95
CA PHE A 106 -10.05 9.43 1.95
C PHE A 106 -10.59 10.66 1.20
N HIS A 107 -11.26 10.48 0.04
CA HIS A 107 -11.46 11.59 -0.90
C HIS A 107 -12.90 12.01 -1.23
N LEU A 108 -13.74 11.19 -1.87
CA LEU A 108 -15.02 11.72 -2.40
C LEU A 108 -16.17 11.63 -1.41
N VAL A 109 -16.19 10.61 -0.56
CA VAL A 109 -17.27 10.41 0.43
C VAL A 109 -16.77 10.28 1.86
N PRO A 110 -17.56 10.76 2.84
CA PRO A 110 -17.30 10.49 4.24
C PRO A 110 -17.75 9.07 4.63
N GLY A 111 -17.25 8.58 5.75
CA GLY A 111 -17.78 7.40 6.43
C GLY A 111 -17.02 6.09 6.18
N PHE A 112 -15.87 6.13 5.50
CA PHE A 112 -14.97 4.97 5.50
C PHE A 112 -14.48 4.69 6.92
N VAL A 113 -14.47 3.40 7.27
CA VAL A 113 -13.96 2.91 8.56
C VAL A 113 -12.94 1.81 8.31
N ILE A 114 -11.72 1.97 8.82
CA ILE A 114 -10.70 0.92 8.80
C ILE A 114 -10.67 0.22 10.17
N ASN A 115 -11.09 -1.04 10.20
CA ASN A 115 -11.05 -1.92 11.35
C ASN A 115 -9.87 -2.89 11.28
N ALA A 116 -9.56 -3.52 12.41
CA ALA A 116 -8.70 -4.70 12.48
C ALA A 116 -9.51 -5.90 12.97
N ALA A 117 -9.41 -7.03 12.27
CA ALA A 117 -9.82 -8.31 12.82
C ALA A 117 -8.68 -8.86 13.69
N GLY A 118 -9.00 -9.32 14.92
CA GLY A 118 -8.02 -9.90 15.84
C GLY A 118 -6.75 -9.06 16.00
N THR A 119 -5.60 -9.60 15.61
CA THR A 119 -4.29 -8.92 15.72
C THR A 119 -3.85 -8.20 14.44
N GLY A 120 -4.78 -7.90 13.52
CA GLY A 120 -4.50 -7.08 12.34
C GLY A 120 -4.01 -5.68 12.73
N VAL A 121 -3.03 -5.14 11.99
CA VAL A 121 -2.45 -3.82 12.28
C VAL A 121 -2.17 -3.02 11.00
N LEU A 122 -2.18 -1.70 11.14
CA LEU A 122 -1.76 -0.76 10.10
C LEU A 122 -0.40 -0.15 10.44
N THR A 123 0.47 -0.05 9.46
CA THR A 123 1.76 0.62 9.55
C THR A 123 1.94 1.55 8.36
N PHE A 124 2.81 2.54 8.50
CA PHE A 124 3.12 3.43 7.40
C PHE A 124 4.60 3.49 7.04
N SER A 125 4.88 3.65 5.75
CA SER A 125 6.23 4.04 5.33
C SER A 125 6.48 5.52 5.58
N THR A 126 5.55 6.41 5.19
CA THR A 126 5.73 7.88 5.32
C THR A 126 4.82 8.56 6.34
N GLY A 127 3.80 7.86 6.83
CA GLY A 127 2.85 8.40 7.80
C GLY A 127 1.87 9.42 7.23
N ASN A 128 1.75 9.51 5.89
CA ASN A 128 0.90 10.51 5.25
C ASN A 128 -0.57 10.06 5.21
N LEU A 129 -1.44 10.88 5.79
CA LEU A 129 -2.89 10.74 5.78
C LEU A 129 -3.54 11.96 5.13
N SER A 130 -4.12 11.77 3.94
CA SER A 130 -4.83 12.81 3.20
C SER A 130 -6.34 12.60 3.35
N VAL A 131 -6.99 13.42 4.17
CA VAL A 131 -8.39 13.19 4.55
C VAL A 131 -9.22 14.38 4.10
N TYR A 132 -9.75 14.29 2.89
CA TYR A 132 -10.65 15.31 2.36
C TYR A 132 -12.03 15.18 2.99
N GLN A 133 -12.48 13.95 3.22
CA GLN A 133 -13.79 13.62 3.79
C GLN A 133 -13.62 12.83 5.09
N ASN A 134 -14.56 13.03 6.03
CA ASN A 134 -14.47 12.43 7.36
C ASN A 134 -14.35 10.91 7.30
N ALA A 135 -13.40 10.36 8.06
CA ALA A 135 -13.14 8.92 8.09
C ALA A 135 -12.68 8.48 9.48
N THR A 136 -12.74 7.17 9.73
CA THR A 136 -12.34 6.56 11.01
C THR A 136 -11.32 5.46 10.79
N ILE A 137 -10.28 5.41 11.63
CA ILE A 137 -9.35 4.29 11.71
C ILE A 137 -9.41 3.74 13.15
N ASN A 138 -10.00 2.56 13.27
CA ASN A 138 -10.06 1.76 14.49
C ASN A 138 -8.89 0.77 14.59
N ALA A 139 -8.32 0.37 13.44
CA ALA A 139 -7.11 -0.45 13.44
C ALA A 139 -5.95 0.26 14.15
N PRO A 140 -5.16 -0.42 14.99
CA PRO A 140 -4.01 0.20 15.63
C PRO A 140 -2.95 0.56 14.58
N ILE A 141 -2.49 1.81 14.60
CA ILE A 141 -1.31 2.26 13.86
C ILE A 141 -0.09 2.00 14.73
N THR A 142 0.69 0.97 14.40
CA THR A 142 1.74 0.47 15.30
C THR A 142 3.12 1.01 15.01
N SER A 143 3.41 1.38 13.75
CA SER A 143 4.69 1.96 13.37
C SER A 143 4.60 2.86 12.14
N ILE A 144 5.54 3.81 12.07
CA ILE A 144 5.79 4.65 10.91
C ILE A 144 7.30 4.65 10.69
N THR A 145 7.79 4.24 9.51
CA THR A 145 9.22 3.92 9.36
C THR A 145 10.10 5.08 8.93
N SER A 146 9.56 6.08 8.21
CA SER A 146 10.32 7.26 7.79
C SER A 146 9.89 8.53 8.54
N GLY A 147 10.59 9.63 8.30
CA GLY A 147 10.23 10.95 8.83
C GLY A 147 10.21 11.04 10.36
N GLY A 148 11.01 10.22 11.06
CA GLY A 148 11.02 10.16 12.52
C GLY A 148 9.83 9.42 13.14
N GLY A 149 9.07 8.69 12.33
CA GLY A 149 7.86 7.99 12.77
C GLY A 149 6.64 8.89 12.92
N ASN A 150 6.65 10.04 12.23
CA ASN A 150 5.61 11.05 12.35
C ASN A 150 4.34 10.68 11.57
N LEU A 151 3.18 10.94 12.15
CA LEU A 151 1.89 10.88 11.47
C LEU A 151 1.52 12.27 10.93
N ASN A 152 1.34 12.40 9.62
CA ASN A 152 1.07 13.68 8.96
C ASN A 152 -0.34 13.69 8.36
N LYS A 153 -1.26 14.36 9.04
CA LYS A 153 -2.63 14.57 8.59
C LYS A 153 -2.74 15.85 7.76
N SER A 154 -3.34 15.74 6.58
CA SER A 154 -3.65 16.88 5.70
C SER A 154 -5.11 16.85 5.24
N GLN A 155 -5.52 17.92 4.55
CA GLN A 155 -6.87 18.16 4.02
C GLN A 155 -7.96 18.39 5.07
N ALA A 156 -9.08 18.95 4.64
CA ALA A 156 -10.08 19.57 5.52
C ALA A 156 -10.89 18.60 6.39
N GLY A 157 -10.99 17.32 6.03
CA GLY A 157 -11.80 16.33 6.74
C GLY A 157 -11.26 15.99 8.13
N THR A 158 -12.16 15.54 8.99
CA THR A 158 -11.82 15.03 10.32
C THR A 158 -11.46 13.55 10.25
N LEU A 159 -10.29 13.20 10.78
CA LEU A 159 -9.90 11.81 10.97
C LEU A 159 -10.18 11.40 12.42
N THR A 160 -10.98 10.37 12.63
CA THR A 160 -11.16 9.79 13.96
C THR A 160 -10.24 8.60 14.14
N LEU A 161 -9.37 8.64 15.16
CA LEU A 161 -8.48 7.55 15.54
C LEU A 161 -8.98 6.93 16.85
N THR A 162 -9.36 5.67 16.81
CA THR A 162 -9.88 4.97 18.01
C THR A 162 -9.06 3.73 18.40
N GLY A 163 -8.18 3.27 17.52
CA GLY A 163 -7.25 2.18 17.81
C GLY A 163 -6.21 2.54 18.87
N SER A 164 -5.65 1.50 19.52
CA SER A 164 -4.50 1.63 20.42
C SER A 164 -3.22 1.87 19.61
N ASN A 165 -3.02 3.11 19.16
CA ASN A 165 -1.88 3.50 18.34
C ASN A 165 -0.58 3.52 19.16
N THR A 166 0.52 3.01 18.60
CA THR A 166 1.82 2.88 19.29
C THR A 166 3.00 3.46 18.50
N TYR A 167 2.75 4.19 17.41
CA TYR A 167 3.81 4.95 16.75
C TYR A 167 4.37 6.01 17.72
N THR A 168 5.67 6.26 17.64
CA THR A 168 6.39 7.08 18.63
C THR A 168 6.75 8.47 18.14
N GLY A 169 6.60 8.75 16.84
CA GLY A 169 6.84 10.08 16.29
C GLY A 169 5.70 11.05 16.57
N ALA A 170 5.90 12.30 16.17
CA ALA A 170 4.94 13.37 16.36
C ALA A 170 3.72 13.23 15.43
N THR A 171 2.59 13.79 15.84
CA THR A 171 1.40 13.92 14.98
C THR A 171 1.28 15.36 14.51
N SER A 172 1.42 15.57 13.20
CA SER A 172 1.25 16.87 12.56
C SER A 172 -0.12 16.95 11.88
N ILE A 173 -0.82 18.08 12.08
CA ILE A 173 -2.12 18.35 11.46
C ILE A 173 -1.96 19.63 10.62
N ALA A 174 -1.82 19.46 9.31
CA ALA A 174 -1.68 20.57 8.37
C ALA A 174 -3.04 21.23 8.03
N ALA A 175 -4.14 20.46 8.09
CA ALA A 175 -5.50 20.93 7.88
C ALA A 175 -6.53 19.95 8.47
N GLY A 176 -7.74 20.45 8.69
CA GLY A 176 -8.84 19.70 9.29
C GLY A 176 -8.58 19.40 10.76
N ALA A 177 -9.00 18.23 11.21
CA ALA A 177 -8.82 17.79 12.60
C ALA A 177 -8.48 16.30 12.70
N ILE A 178 -7.88 15.93 13.83
CA ILE A 178 -7.86 14.55 14.33
C ILE A 178 -8.71 14.53 15.60
N SER A 179 -9.66 13.60 15.67
CA SER A 179 -10.39 13.24 16.87
C SER A 179 -9.81 11.94 17.42
N VAL A 180 -9.56 11.86 18.73
CA VAL A 180 -9.10 10.64 19.40
C VAL A 180 -10.11 10.23 20.46
N SER A 181 -10.46 8.94 20.53
CA SER A 181 -11.40 8.44 21.55
C SER A 181 -10.78 8.28 22.93
N SER A 182 -9.45 8.18 23.01
CA SER A 182 -8.70 8.23 24.26
C SER A 182 -7.29 8.78 24.00
N VAL A 183 -6.87 9.74 24.80
CA VAL A 183 -5.45 10.02 24.99
C VAL A 183 -4.99 9.11 26.11
N GLY A 184 -4.09 8.16 25.83
CA GLY A 184 -3.39 7.47 26.90
C GLY A 184 -2.72 8.54 27.76
N ASN A 185 -2.95 8.50 29.08
CA ASN A 185 -2.33 9.44 30.02
C ASN A 185 -0.81 9.19 30.05
N TYR A 186 -0.10 9.68 29.04
CA TYR A 186 1.34 9.80 29.06
C TYR A 186 1.65 11.11 29.77
N GLY A 187 2.16 10.98 30.99
CA GLY A 187 2.69 12.11 31.73
C GLY A 187 3.68 12.89 30.87
N THR A 188 3.44 14.20 30.78
CA THR A 188 4.31 15.26 30.26
C THR A 188 4.31 15.51 28.74
N SER A 189 3.78 16.70 28.40
CA SER A 189 3.84 17.45 27.13
C SER A 189 2.95 16.97 25.96
N LEU A 190 1.63 17.05 26.16
CA LEU A 190 0.77 17.46 25.06
C LEU A 190 1.03 18.95 24.81
N ALA A 191 1.91 19.27 23.87
CA ALA A 191 1.82 20.58 23.21
C ALA A 191 0.47 20.59 22.49
N SER A 192 -0.52 21.23 23.10
CA SER A 192 -1.87 21.35 22.54
C SER A 192 -1.81 22.18 21.27
N ASN A 193 -1.61 21.52 20.13
CA ASN A 193 -1.93 22.08 18.82
C ASN A 193 -3.34 21.66 18.36
N LEU A 194 -4.14 21.11 19.28
CA LEU A 194 -5.60 21.12 19.14
C LEU A 194 -6.03 22.56 19.38
N GLY A 195 -6.23 23.31 18.30
CA GLY A 195 -6.62 24.71 18.33
C GLY A 195 -7.73 24.93 19.34
N SER A 196 -7.53 25.88 20.26
CA SER A 196 -8.63 26.40 21.07
C SER A 196 -9.74 26.87 20.11
N PRO A 197 -11.03 26.61 20.43
CA PRO A 197 -12.10 27.32 19.75
C PRO A 197 -11.82 28.81 19.87
N GLY A 198 -11.79 29.51 18.74
CA GLY A 198 -11.52 30.94 18.68
C GLY A 198 -12.35 31.69 19.72
N THR A 199 -11.67 32.46 20.55
CA THR A 199 -12.30 33.47 21.38
C THR A 199 -12.58 34.69 20.50
N GLU A 200 -13.82 35.20 20.57
CA GLU A 200 -14.26 36.61 20.49
C GLU A 200 -15.69 36.67 19.94
N THR A 201 -16.63 37.31 20.63
CA THR A 201 -16.62 38.77 20.73
C THR A 201 -17.20 39.23 22.07
N GLN A 202 -16.47 40.10 22.76
CA GLN A 202 -17.04 40.97 23.78
C GLN A 202 -17.84 42.08 23.10
N GLY A 203 -19.09 42.24 23.52
CA GLY A 203 -19.96 43.38 23.23
C GLY A 203 -21.02 43.43 24.31
#